data_AF-A0A1W1HL64-F1
#
_entry.id   AF-A0A1W1HL64-F1
#
_cell.length_a   1.000
_cell.length_b   1.000
_cell.length_c   1.000
_cell.angle_alpha   90.00
_cell.angle_beta   90.00
_cell.angle_gamma   90.00
#
_symmetry.space_group_name_H-M   'P 1'
#
loop_
_entity.id
_entity.type
_entity.pdbx_description
1 polymer ?
#
loop_
_entity_poly.entity_id
_entity_poly.type
_entity_poly.pdbx_seq_one_letter_code
_entity_poly.pdbx_strand_id
1 'polypeptide(L)'
;MTIYTLFDDESESEFWYNHFTMLNTRSFRPLANHWHLYYIELDKFLRCLKKRTNAMPETELEEWSYFIGNIQDNDAPLDSVLNHNTAIQEVYKMLKTFTKDDRLREQYRLHEEFLRVQSTERELSKKLKQDYLFITNAYKNEKEARQKEKEAAIELTKKSIAFMQKKGSSPEEIAEILNIPLEDVLKYK
;
A
#
# COMPACT_ATOMS: atom_id res chain seq x y z
N MET A 1 -21.53 0.09 -25.13
CA MET A 1 -22.03 -1.26 -24.82
C MET A 1 -22.89 -1.08 -23.58
N THR A 2 -24.20 -1.20 -23.74
CA THR A 2 -25.18 -0.52 -22.88
C THR A 2 -25.78 -1.48 -21.87
N ILE A 3 -25.52 -1.22 -20.59
CA ILE A 3 -25.82 -2.01 -19.37
C ILE A 3 -27.34 -2.08 -19.07
N TYR A 4 -28.20 -1.56 -19.95
CA TYR A 4 -29.63 -1.33 -19.69
C TYR A 4 -30.45 -2.62 -19.49
N THR A 5 -29.96 -3.78 -19.93
CA THR A 5 -30.63 -5.08 -19.77
C THR A 5 -30.58 -5.63 -18.34
N LEU A 6 -29.69 -5.10 -17.49
CA LEU A 6 -29.41 -5.57 -16.13
C LEU A 6 -30.35 -5.04 -15.04
N PHE A 7 -31.17 -4.03 -15.34
CA PHE A 7 -32.02 -3.34 -14.36
C PHE A 7 -33.50 -3.55 -14.63
N ASP A 8 -34.31 -3.56 -13.57
CA ASP A 8 -35.77 -3.63 -13.68
C ASP A 8 -36.38 -2.25 -14.02
N ASP A 9 -35.64 -1.15 -13.82
CA ASP A 9 -35.99 0.22 -14.16
C ASP A 9 -34.75 0.97 -14.72
N GLU A 10 -34.92 1.75 -15.80
CA GLU A 10 -33.86 2.58 -16.40
C GLU A 10 -33.30 3.61 -15.42
N SER A 11 -34.10 4.02 -14.43
CA SER A 11 -33.65 4.94 -13.37
C SER A 11 -32.55 4.37 -12.47
N GLU A 12 -32.39 3.05 -12.42
CA GLU A 12 -31.34 2.38 -11.64
C GLU A 12 -29.97 2.42 -12.33
N SER A 13 -29.93 2.68 -13.64
CA SER A 13 -28.69 2.75 -14.42
C SER A 13 -27.79 3.91 -13.99
N GLU A 14 -28.37 5.02 -13.50
CA GLU A 14 -27.66 6.18 -12.97
C GLU A 14 -26.91 5.87 -11.67
N PHE A 15 -27.34 4.85 -10.92
CA PHE A 15 -26.75 4.46 -9.64
C PHE A 15 -25.61 3.44 -9.76
N TRP A 16 -25.43 2.84 -10.94
CA TRP A 16 -24.45 1.78 -11.18
C TRP A 16 -23.00 2.31 -11.31
N TYR A 17 -22.81 3.58 -11.67
CA TYR A 17 -21.49 4.18 -11.86
C TYR A 17 -21.31 5.50 -11.11
N ASN A 18 -21.01 5.41 -9.82
CA ASN A 18 -20.40 6.52 -9.08
C ASN A 18 -19.02 6.11 -8.57
N HIS A 19 -18.01 6.31 -9.43
CA HIS A 19 -16.60 5.94 -9.22
C HIS A 19 -15.96 6.58 -7.98
N PHE A 20 -16.64 7.54 -7.30
CA PHE A 20 -16.05 8.33 -6.22
C PHE A 20 -16.87 8.44 -4.91
N THR A 21 -18.06 7.85 -4.79
CA THR A 21 -18.81 7.88 -3.51
C THR A 21 -19.49 6.55 -3.21
N MET A 22 -18.70 5.54 -2.86
CA MET A 22 -19.20 4.18 -2.62
C MET A 22 -19.58 3.96 -1.16
N LEU A 23 -20.71 4.57 -0.77
CA LEU A 23 -21.36 4.32 0.51
C LEU A 23 -22.42 3.23 0.31
N ASN A 24 -22.38 2.16 1.11
CA ASN A 24 -23.49 1.21 1.17
C ASN A 24 -24.72 1.97 1.71
N THR A 25 -25.77 2.14 0.91
CA THR A 25 -26.94 2.98 1.28
C THR A 25 -27.80 2.40 2.40
N ARG A 26 -27.65 1.10 2.71
CA ARG A 26 -28.35 0.42 3.80
C ARG A 26 -27.57 0.43 5.11
N SER A 27 -26.24 0.38 5.03
CA SER A 27 -25.38 0.34 6.22
C SER A 27 -24.58 1.63 6.46
N PHE A 28 -24.64 2.58 5.53
CA PHE A 28 -23.86 3.83 5.47
C PHE A 28 -22.36 3.63 5.65
N ARG A 29 -21.85 2.43 5.34
CA ARG A 29 -20.42 2.11 5.45
C ARG A 29 -19.74 2.31 4.10
N PRO A 30 -18.54 2.90 4.05
CA PRO A 30 -17.75 2.93 2.83
C PRO A 30 -17.40 1.49 2.42
N LEU A 31 -17.63 1.16 1.16
CA LEU A 31 -17.28 -0.14 0.59
C LEU A 31 -15.77 -0.14 0.36
N ALA A 32 -15.03 -0.57 1.38
CA ALA A 32 -13.61 -0.28 1.52
C ALA A 32 -12.68 -0.99 0.52
N ASN A 33 -13.14 -1.95 -0.30
CA ASN A 33 -12.30 -2.67 -1.27
C ASN A 33 -13.07 -3.03 -2.56
N HIS A 34 -12.36 -3.05 -3.70
CA HIS A 34 -12.85 -3.49 -5.02
C HIS A 34 -13.52 -4.88 -5.01
N TRP A 35 -13.05 -5.78 -4.12
CA TRP A 35 -13.62 -7.12 -3.95
C TRP A 35 -15.00 -7.11 -3.27
N HIS A 36 -15.22 -6.24 -2.29
CA HIS A 36 -16.53 -6.12 -1.64
C HIS A 36 -17.60 -5.61 -2.60
N LEU A 37 -17.21 -4.73 -3.53
CA LEU A 37 -18.05 -4.24 -4.60
C LEU A 37 -18.45 -5.37 -5.55
N TYR A 38 -17.46 -6.14 -6.00
CA TYR A 38 -17.67 -7.28 -6.87
C TYR A 38 -18.67 -8.29 -6.29
N TYR A 39 -18.50 -8.70 -5.02
CA TYR A 39 -19.41 -9.66 -4.39
C TYR A 39 -20.82 -9.12 -4.13
N ILE A 40 -20.97 -7.83 -3.79
CA ILE A 40 -22.29 -7.22 -3.58
C ILE A 40 -23.06 -7.08 -4.90
N GLU A 41 -22.39 -6.61 -5.97
CA GLU A 41 -23.04 -6.47 -7.27
C GLU A 41 -23.35 -7.82 -7.92
N LEU A 42 -22.50 -8.85 -7.71
CA LEU A 42 -22.79 -10.22 -8.13
C LEU A 42 -24.04 -10.80 -7.43
N ASP A 43 -24.18 -10.64 -6.12
CA ASP A 43 -25.37 -11.12 -5.40
C ASP A 43 -26.65 -10.41 -5.87
N LYS A 44 -26.59 -9.10 -6.16
CA LYS A 44 -27.72 -8.37 -6.76
C LYS A 44 -28.06 -8.93 -8.14
N PHE A 45 -27.07 -9.10 -9.01
CA PHE A 45 -27.25 -9.66 -10.35
C PHE A 45 -27.92 -11.04 -10.31
N LEU A 46 -27.43 -11.95 -9.46
CA LEU A 46 -28.03 -13.29 -9.29
C LEU A 46 -29.46 -13.23 -8.77
N ARG A 47 -29.79 -12.30 -7.89
CA ARG A 47 -31.16 -12.11 -7.40
C ARG A 47 -32.09 -11.59 -8.49
N CYS A 48 -31.61 -10.67 -9.32
CA CYS A 48 -32.37 -10.16 -10.47
C CYS A 48 -32.66 -11.29 -11.47
N LEU A 49 -31.65 -12.11 -11.79
CA LEU A 49 -31.83 -13.29 -12.63
C LEU A 49 -32.85 -14.28 -12.04
N LYS A 50 -32.79 -14.57 -10.75
CA LYS A 50 -33.73 -15.50 -10.07
C LYS A 50 -35.18 -15.01 -10.06
N LYS A 51 -35.41 -13.69 -10.05
CA LYS A 51 -36.75 -13.09 -10.05
C LYS A 51 -37.44 -13.14 -11.41
N ARG A 52 -36.66 -13.12 -12.49
CA ARG A 52 -37.18 -13.13 -13.86
C ARG A 52 -37.33 -14.59 -14.33
N THR A 53 -38.57 -15.02 -14.57
CA THR A 53 -38.85 -16.35 -15.14
C THR A 53 -38.14 -16.52 -16.49
N ASN A 54 -37.29 -17.54 -16.61
CA ASN A 54 -36.47 -17.86 -17.79
C ASN A 54 -35.39 -16.83 -18.15
N ALA A 55 -34.98 -15.95 -17.24
CA ALA A 55 -33.85 -15.07 -17.52
C ALA A 55 -32.55 -15.87 -17.65
N MET A 56 -31.84 -15.60 -18.73
CA MET A 56 -30.53 -16.17 -19.05
C MET A 56 -29.51 -15.03 -19.16
N PRO A 57 -28.25 -15.26 -18.80
CA PRO A 57 -27.16 -14.36 -19.18
C PRO A 57 -27.12 -14.20 -20.70
N GLU A 58 -27.10 -12.96 -21.19
CA GLU A 58 -27.12 -12.66 -22.62
C GLU A 58 -25.75 -12.20 -23.14
N THR A 59 -24.92 -11.65 -22.24
CA THR A 59 -23.59 -11.16 -22.59
C THR A 59 -22.50 -12.02 -21.95
N GLU A 60 -21.30 -12.03 -22.56
CA GLU A 60 -20.14 -12.75 -22.02
C GLU A 60 -19.83 -12.32 -20.57
N LEU A 61 -19.98 -11.03 -20.26
CA LEU A 61 -19.79 -10.52 -18.90
C LEU A 61 -20.83 -11.07 -17.91
N GLU A 62 -22.08 -11.17 -18.33
CA GLU A 62 -23.16 -11.75 -17.54
C GLU A 62 -22.97 -13.25 -17.33
N GLU A 63 -22.52 -13.98 -18.36
CA GLU A 63 -22.19 -15.40 -18.28
C GLU A 63 -21.05 -15.65 -17.28
N TRP A 64 -19.98 -14.85 -17.33
CA TRP A 64 -18.90 -14.90 -16.34
C TRP A 64 -19.37 -14.51 -14.95
N SER A 65 -20.21 -13.49 -14.85
CA SER A 65 -20.79 -13.05 -13.56
C SER A 65 -21.67 -14.14 -12.95
N TYR A 66 -22.46 -14.83 -13.78
CA TYR A 66 -23.29 -15.96 -13.37
C TYR A 66 -22.42 -17.16 -12.96
N PHE A 67 -21.36 -17.45 -13.70
CA PHE A 67 -20.41 -18.51 -13.39
C PHE A 67 -19.68 -18.27 -12.06
N ILE A 68 -19.11 -17.07 -11.87
CA ILE A 68 -18.34 -16.73 -10.66
C ILE A 68 -19.26 -16.56 -9.44
N GLY A 69 -20.46 -16.02 -9.65
CA GLY A 69 -21.42 -15.77 -8.59
C GLY A 69 -22.08 -17.03 -8.02
N ASN A 70 -22.13 -18.13 -8.78
CA ASN A 70 -22.66 -19.41 -8.30
C ASN A 70 -21.54 -20.32 -7.77
N ILE A 71 -21.84 -21.06 -6.70
CA ILE A 71 -20.95 -22.10 -6.19
C ILE A 71 -20.84 -23.19 -7.27
N GLN A 72 -19.65 -23.35 -7.80
CA GLN A 72 -19.34 -24.41 -8.77
C GLN A 72 -19.12 -25.71 -8.00
N ASP A 73 -20.12 -26.59 -8.01
CA ASP A 73 -19.93 -27.97 -7.58
C ASP A 73 -19.13 -28.72 -8.67
N ASN A 74 -17.96 -29.24 -8.30
CA ASN A 74 -17.05 -29.92 -9.23
C ASN A 74 -17.50 -31.34 -9.59
N ASP A 75 -18.47 -31.88 -8.85
CA ASP A 75 -19.05 -33.20 -9.14
C ASP A 75 -20.30 -33.12 -10.01
N ALA A 76 -20.95 -31.96 -10.05
CA ALA A 76 -22.02 -31.65 -11.01
C ALA A 76 -21.47 -31.44 -12.44
N PRO A 77 -22.33 -31.47 -13.47
CA PRO A 77 -22.02 -30.90 -14.78
C PRO A 77 -22.13 -29.37 -14.76
N LEU A 78 -21.43 -28.69 -15.69
CA LEU A 78 -21.60 -27.25 -15.91
C LEU A 78 -23.05 -26.96 -16.29
N ASP A 79 -23.59 -25.84 -15.78
CA ASP A 79 -24.94 -25.41 -16.09
C ASP A 79 -25.14 -25.29 -17.61
N SER A 80 -26.23 -25.85 -18.12
CA SER A 80 -26.61 -25.83 -19.54
C SER A 80 -26.62 -24.42 -20.14
N VAL A 81 -26.92 -23.41 -19.32
CA VAL A 81 -26.95 -22.00 -19.70
C VAL A 81 -25.57 -21.47 -20.10
N LEU A 82 -24.49 -22.14 -19.68
CA LEU A 82 -23.10 -21.74 -19.96
C LEU A 82 -22.39 -22.70 -20.91
N ASN A 83 -23.06 -23.76 -21.38
CA ASN A 83 -22.43 -24.82 -22.18
C ASN A 83 -22.03 -24.37 -23.60
N HIS A 84 -22.44 -23.20 -24.07
CA HIS A 84 -21.96 -22.66 -25.33
C HIS A 84 -20.67 -21.83 -25.16
N ASN A 85 -20.35 -21.37 -23.95
CA ASN A 85 -19.16 -20.56 -23.70
C ASN A 85 -17.92 -21.45 -23.49
N THR A 86 -17.08 -21.54 -24.52
CA THR A 86 -15.90 -22.41 -24.52
C THR A 86 -14.86 -22.02 -23.46
N ALA A 87 -14.70 -20.72 -23.18
CA ALA A 87 -13.74 -20.24 -22.19
C ALA A 87 -14.18 -20.64 -20.76
N ILE A 88 -15.47 -20.50 -20.45
CA ILE A 88 -16.03 -20.96 -19.17
C ILE A 88 -15.89 -22.48 -19.03
N GLN A 89 -16.12 -23.25 -20.09
CA GLN A 89 -15.92 -24.70 -20.07
C GLN A 89 -14.48 -25.11 -19.76
N GLU A 90 -13.50 -24.43 -20.35
CA GLU A 90 -12.09 -24.68 -20.08
C GLU A 90 -11.75 -24.41 -18.62
N VAL A 91 -12.20 -23.27 -18.08
CA VAL A 91 -12.00 -22.91 -16.68
C VAL A 91 -12.70 -23.91 -15.74
N TYR A 92 -13.94 -24.30 -16.03
CA TYR A 92 -14.67 -25.28 -15.23
C TYR A 92 -13.96 -26.65 -15.23
N LYS A 93 -13.46 -27.10 -16.39
CA LYS A 93 -12.67 -28.33 -16.50
C LYS A 93 -11.35 -28.25 -15.73
N MET A 94 -10.68 -27.10 -15.78
CA MET A 94 -9.48 -26.85 -15.00
C MET A 94 -9.78 -26.92 -13.50
N LEU A 95 -10.84 -26.27 -13.02
CA LEU A 95 -11.27 -26.31 -11.61
C LEU A 95 -11.57 -27.74 -11.15
N LYS A 96 -12.28 -28.52 -11.98
CA LYS A 96 -12.57 -29.94 -11.72
C LYS A 96 -11.31 -30.80 -11.67
N THR A 97 -10.32 -30.51 -12.52
CA THR A 97 -9.04 -31.22 -12.52
C THR A 97 -8.21 -30.86 -11.29
N PHE A 98 -8.13 -29.57 -10.96
CA PHE A 98 -7.43 -29.07 -9.77
C PHE A 98 -8.02 -29.62 -8.47
N THR A 99 -9.34 -29.71 -8.37
CA THR A 99 -10.01 -30.27 -7.19
C THR A 99 -9.91 -31.79 -7.06
N LYS A 100 -9.47 -32.50 -8.10
CA LYS A 100 -9.30 -33.97 -8.08
C LYS A 100 -7.84 -34.43 -8.05
N ASP A 101 -6.90 -33.59 -8.50
CA ASP A 101 -5.46 -33.91 -8.50
C ASP A 101 -4.77 -33.37 -7.24
N ASP A 102 -4.56 -34.24 -6.24
CA ASP A 102 -3.86 -33.94 -4.99
C ASP A 102 -2.44 -33.40 -5.23
N ARG A 103 -1.75 -33.92 -6.24
CA ARG A 103 -0.38 -33.50 -6.56
C ARG A 103 -0.35 -32.08 -7.08
N LEU A 104 -1.31 -31.72 -7.95
CA LEU A 104 -1.42 -30.37 -8.50
C LEU A 104 -1.77 -29.35 -7.40
N ARG A 105 -2.64 -29.73 -6.46
CA ARG A 105 -2.95 -28.89 -5.29
C ARG A 105 -1.74 -28.66 -4.40
N GLU A 106 -0.97 -29.70 -4.14
CA GLU A 106 0.23 -29.59 -3.31
C GLU A 106 1.30 -28.73 -3.98
N GLN A 107 1.50 -28.87 -5.29
CA GLN A 107 2.39 -28.00 -6.05
C GLN A 107 1.96 -26.53 -5.98
N TYR A 108 0.66 -26.25 -6.12
CA TYR A 108 0.12 -24.90 -6.00
C TYR A 108 0.29 -24.35 -4.57
N ARG A 109 0.00 -25.16 -3.55
CA ARG A 109 0.19 -24.81 -2.13
C ARG A 109 1.64 -24.40 -1.84
N LEU A 110 2.60 -25.22 -2.29
CA LEU A 110 4.03 -24.95 -2.12
C LEU A 110 4.48 -23.69 -2.88
N HIS A 111 3.94 -23.44 -4.06
CA HIS A 111 4.23 -22.24 -4.83
C HIS A 111 3.74 -20.96 -4.13
N GLU A 112 2.49 -20.97 -3.65
CA GLU A 112 1.91 -19.85 -2.89
C GLU A 112 2.67 -19.62 -1.57
N GLU A 113 3.06 -20.69 -0.88
CA GLU A 113 3.89 -20.60 0.33
C GLU A 113 5.25 -19.97 0.03
N PHE A 114 5.91 -20.39 -1.05
CA PHE A 114 7.16 -19.78 -1.51
C PHE A 114 7.01 -18.29 -1.83
N LEU A 115 5.93 -17.89 -2.53
CA LEU A 115 5.67 -16.48 -2.83
C LEU A 115 5.45 -15.65 -1.57
N ARG A 116 4.74 -16.20 -0.57
CA ARG A 116 4.55 -15.53 0.73
C ARG A 116 5.87 -15.34 1.47
N VAL A 117 6.72 -16.37 1.53
CA VAL A 117 8.05 -16.27 2.15
C VAL A 117 8.88 -15.21 1.43
N GLN A 118 8.95 -15.26 0.10
CA GLN A 118 9.70 -14.28 -0.70
C GLN A 118 9.19 -12.84 -0.49
N SER A 119 7.87 -12.65 -0.39
CA SER A 119 7.29 -11.33 -0.11
C SER A 119 7.68 -10.80 1.26
N THR A 120 7.65 -11.67 2.28
CA THR A 120 8.05 -11.36 3.65
C THR A 120 9.53 -10.98 3.72
N GLU A 121 10.39 -11.74 3.05
CA GLU A 121 11.83 -11.44 2.97
C GLU A 121 12.10 -10.11 2.27
N ARG A 122 11.37 -9.80 1.19
CA ARG A 122 11.48 -8.51 0.50
C ARG A 122 11.06 -7.35 1.40
N GLU A 123 9.97 -7.50 2.15
CA GLU A 123 9.53 -6.47 3.11
C GLU A 123 10.53 -6.27 4.23
N LEU A 124 11.05 -7.37 4.81
CA LEU A 124 12.09 -7.32 5.83
C LEU A 124 13.35 -6.61 5.30
N SER A 125 13.78 -6.94 4.08
CA SER A 125 14.93 -6.30 3.43
C SER A 125 14.71 -4.80 3.20
N LYS A 126 13.50 -4.39 2.78
CA LYS A 126 13.16 -2.96 2.63
C LYS A 126 13.22 -2.23 3.97
N LYS A 127 12.65 -2.82 5.02
CA LYS A 127 12.68 -2.24 6.37
C LYS A 127 14.11 -2.09 6.88
N LEU A 128 14.94 -3.11 6.73
CA LEU A 128 16.33 -3.09 7.17
C LEU A 128 17.16 -2.02 6.43
N LYS A 129 16.90 -1.80 5.13
CA LYS A 129 17.51 -0.71 4.36
C LYS A 129 17.07 0.67 4.84
N GLN A 130 15.79 0.84 5.17
CA GLN A 130 15.26 2.08 5.72
C GLN A 130 15.86 2.38 7.10
N ASP A 131 15.93 1.38 7.98
CA ASP A 131 16.52 1.52 9.31
C ASP A 131 18.01 1.89 9.21
N TYR A 132 18.76 1.23 8.33
CA TYR A 132 20.16 1.56 8.09
C TYR A 132 20.35 3.01 7.60
N LEU A 133 19.50 3.46 6.67
CA LEU A 133 19.53 4.84 6.15
C LEU A 133 19.17 5.85 7.26
N PHE A 134 18.18 5.54 8.08
CA PHE A 134 17.78 6.37 9.20
C PHE A 134 18.93 6.54 10.20
N ILE A 135 19.55 5.44 10.61
CA ILE A 135 20.67 5.43 11.56
C ILE A 135 21.86 6.22 10.99
N THR A 136 22.26 5.96 9.75
CA THR A 136 23.39 6.67 9.13
C THR A 136 23.15 8.16 8.97
N ASN A 137 21.92 8.58 8.64
CA ASN A 137 21.54 9.98 8.59
C ASN A 137 21.55 10.63 9.99
N ALA A 138 21.05 9.93 11.01
CA ALA A 138 21.10 10.42 12.39
C ALA A 138 22.55 10.66 12.85
N TYR A 139 23.46 9.71 12.60
CA TYR A 139 24.89 9.87 12.92
C TYR A 139 25.55 11.02 12.17
N LYS A 140 25.22 11.21 10.88
CA LYS A 140 25.74 12.35 10.09
C LYS A 140 25.26 13.68 10.66
N ASN A 141 23.97 13.80 10.94
CA ASN A 141 23.38 15.01 11.48
C ASN A 141 23.96 15.34 12.86
N GLU A 142 24.16 14.35 13.73
CA GLU A 142 24.77 14.56 15.04
C GLU A 142 26.23 15.02 14.93
N LYS A 143 27.00 14.44 13.99
CA LYS A 143 28.37 14.85 13.72
C LYS A 143 28.43 16.30 13.21
N GLU A 144 27.56 16.66 12.28
CA GLU A 144 27.45 18.03 11.77
C GLU A 144 27.01 19.03 12.86
N ALA A 145 26.07 18.66 13.72
CA ALA A 145 25.63 19.48 14.84
C ALA A 145 26.79 19.75 15.81
N ARG A 146 27.52 18.70 16.22
CA ARG A 146 28.71 18.83 17.08
C ARG A 146 29.80 19.70 16.45
N GLN A 147 29.95 19.64 15.12
CA GLN A 147 30.93 20.47 14.42
C GLN A 147 30.50 21.94 14.39
N LYS A 148 29.23 22.21 14.08
CA LYS A 148 28.67 23.58 14.13
C LYS A 148 28.75 24.18 15.54
N GLU A 149 28.48 23.39 16.59
CA GLU A 149 28.64 23.83 17.98
C GLU A 149 30.09 24.21 18.30
N LYS A 150 31.07 23.40 17.87
CA LYS A 150 32.49 23.72 18.04
C LYS A 150 32.88 25.00 17.29
N GLU A 151 32.43 25.15 16.05
CA GLU A 151 32.71 26.34 15.24
C GLU A 151 32.08 27.59 15.86
N ALA A 152 30.84 27.50 16.34
CA ALA A 152 30.15 28.59 17.02
C ALA A 152 30.83 28.97 18.35
N ALA A 153 31.28 28.00 19.14
CA ALA A 153 32.03 28.24 20.37
C ALA A 153 33.35 28.97 20.08
N ILE A 154 34.11 28.54 19.08
CA ILE A 154 35.34 29.21 18.65
C ILE A 154 35.05 30.64 18.20
N GLU A 155 34.00 30.87 17.41
CA GLU A 155 33.62 32.20 16.94
C GLU A 155 33.19 33.14 18.09
N LEU A 156 32.46 32.62 19.07
CA LEU A 156 32.06 33.35 20.26
C LEU A 156 33.28 33.76 21.10
N THR A 157 34.25 32.85 21.28
CA THR A 157 35.51 33.15 21.96
C THR A 157 36.29 34.24 21.23
N LYS A 158 36.41 34.15 19.90
CA LYS A 158 37.06 35.20 19.08
C LYS A 158 36.37 36.56 19.24
N LYS A 159 35.03 36.61 19.18
CA LYS A 159 34.25 37.84 19.37
C LYS A 159 34.46 38.44 20.76
N SER A 160 34.53 37.60 21.79
CA SER A 160 34.76 38.02 23.18
C SER A 160 36.16 38.59 23.38
N ILE A 161 37.19 37.94 22.83
CA ILE A 161 38.58 38.46 22.83
C ILE A 161 38.64 39.82 22.14
N ALA A 162 38.09 39.93 20.92
CA ALA A 162 38.12 41.18 20.15
C ALA A 162 37.37 42.32 20.87
N PHE A 163 36.27 42.02 21.56
CA PHE A 163 35.55 43.01 22.37
C PHE A 163 36.40 43.52 23.55
N MET A 164 37.06 42.62 24.27
CA MET A 164 37.90 42.96 25.43
C MET A 164 39.17 43.73 25.03
N GLN A 165 39.78 43.38 23.90
CA GLN A 165 40.90 44.12 23.30
C GLN A 165 40.48 45.55 22.93
N LYS A 166 39.30 45.74 22.31
CA LYS A 166 38.76 47.07 22.01
C LYS A 166 38.50 47.91 23.26
N LYS A 167 38.25 47.27 24.41
CA LYS A 167 38.09 47.93 25.71
C LYS A 167 39.42 48.29 26.39
N GLY A 168 40.55 47.91 25.80
CA GLY A 168 41.89 48.20 26.30
C GLY A 168 42.45 47.18 27.29
N SER A 169 41.81 46.02 27.42
CA SER A 169 42.29 44.96 28.33
C SER A 169 43.57 44.32 27.77
N SER A 170 44.52 44.01 28.65
CA SER A 170 45.76 43.32 28.27
C SER A 170 45.52 41.85 27.91
N PRO A 171 46.36 41.22 27.08
CA PRO A 171 46.24 39.80 26.73
C PRO A 171 46.18 38.87 27.96
N GLU A 172 46.92 39.19 29.01
CA GLU A 172 46.97 38.44 30.27
C GLU A 172 45.63 38.53 31.03
N GLU A 173 45.05 39.73 31.15
CA GLU A 173 43.74 39.93 31.77
C GLU A 173 42.62 39.22 30.99
N ILE A 174 42.70 39.22 29.65
CA ILE A 174 41.72 38.51 28.80
C ILE A 174 41.82 36.99 29.00
N ALA A 175 43.04 36.46 29.08
CA ALA A 175 43.28 35.03 29.31
C ALA A 175 42.72 34.59 30.67
N GLU A 176 42.91 35.42 31.70
CA GLU A 176 42.38 35.18 33.04
C GLU A 176 40.84 35.27 33.09
N ILE A 177 40.24 36.32 32.51
CA ILE A 177 38.78 36.55 32.55
C ILE A 177 38.02 35.50 31.74
N LEU A 178 38.53 35.11 30.56
CA LEU A 178 37.90 34.09 29.72
C LEU A 178 38.32 32.66 30.09
N ASN A 179 39.25 32.51 31.04
CA ASN A 179 39.83 31.23 31.47
C ASN A 179 40.32 30.38 30.27
N ILE A 180 41.10 31.00 29.39
CA ILE A 180 41.69 30.38 28.20
C ILE A 180 43.21 30.59 28.20
N PRO A 181 43.99 29.68 27.57
CA PRO A 181 45.44 29.84 27.50
C PRO A 181 45.84 31.17 26.87
N LEU A 182 46.88 31.82 27.42
CA LEU A 182 47.40 33.09 26.89
C LEU A 182 47.80 32.97 25.42
N GLU A 183 48.33 31.81 25.03
CA GLU A 183 48.66 31.46 23.64
C GLU A 183 47.45 31.58 22.71
N ASP A 184 46.25 31.22 23.16
CA ASP A 184 45.03 31.29 22.36
C ASP A 184 44.52 32.73 22.22
N VAL A 185 44.75 33.59 23.22
CA VAL A 185 44.49 35.03 23.11
C VAL A 185 45.43 35.69 22.11
N LEU A 186 46.72 35.32 22.15
CA LEU A 186 47.75 35.86 21.26
C LEU A 186 47.60 35.41 19.80
N LYS A 187 46.95 34.27 19.54
CA LYS A 187 46.60 33.80 18.18
C LYS A 187 45.64 34.73 17.43
N TYR A 188 44.94 35.61 18.14
CA TYR A 188 43.91 36.49 17.59
C TYR A 188 44.26 37.99 17.71
N LYS A 189 45.55 38.31 17.81
CA LYS A 189 46.08 39.69 17.74
C LYS A 189 46.04 40.26 16.32
#